data_AF-B4HF36-F1
#
_entry.id   AF-B4HF36-F1
#
_cell.length_a   1.000
_cell.length_b   1.000
_cell.length_c   1.000
_cell.angle_alpha   90.00
_cell.angle_beta   90.00
_cell.angle_gamma   90.00
#
_symmetry.space_group_name_H-M   'P 1'
#
loop_
_entity.id
_entity.type
_entity.pdbx_description
1 polymer ?
#
loop_
_entity_poly.entity_id
_entity_poly.type
_entity_poly.pdbx_seq_one_letter_code
_entity_poly.pdbx_strand_id
1 'polypeptide(L)'
;MSITLFTLLVLCAGATLGLIVPQHYCDEHFRYAMKNEEQIYIGIFSAPNAALKVNSVLNWRATFEMEGKRDLFVGPMNTYPNKTEAATNIVRGMPAEVFVEFLNITTALPKLTSLYINDRQVCSSEKCELKMHISLLF
;
A
#
# COMPACT_ATOMS: atom_id res chain seq x y z
N MET A 1 -16.56 45.42 -37.98
CA MET A 1 -15.32 44.65 -38.23
C MET A 1 -14.81 44.20 -36.89
N SER A 2 -14.66 42.89 -36.73
CA SER A 2 -14.42 42.18 -35.47
C SER A 2 -12.93 42.09 -35.18
N ILE A 3 -12.49 42.44 -33.97
CA ILE A 3 -11.15 42.15 -33.49
C ILE A 3 -11.31 41.23 -32.28
N THR A 4 -11.52 39.95 -32.56
CA THR A 4 -11.32 38.87 -31.60
C THR A 4 -9.84 38.85 -31.24
N LEU A 5 -9.51 39.52 -30.15
CA LEU A 5 -8.16 39.55 -29.58
C LEU A 5 -7.85 38.16 -29.01
N PHE A 6 -7.08 37.40 -29.78
CA PHE A 6 -6.48 36.12 -29.39
C PHE A 6 -5.62 36.30 -28.14
N THR A 7 -6.19 36.12 -26.95
CA THR A 7 -5.41 35.74 -25.78
C THR A 7 -5.22 34.23 -25.83
N LEU A 8 -4.16 33.80 -26.53
CA LEU A 8 -3.60 32.46 -26.38
C LEU A 8 -3.18 32.28 -24.91
N LEU A 9 -4.07 31.69 -24.11
CA LEU A 9 -3.74 31.16 -22.80
C LEU A 9 -2.80 29.98 -23.06
N VAL A 10 -1.50 30.23 -22.86
CA VAL A 10 -0.46 29.19 -22.83
C VAL A 10 -0.82 28.25 -21.68
N LEU A 11 -1.44 27.12 -22.01
CA LEU A 11 -1.59 25.98 -21.13
C LEU A 11 -0.18 25.45 -20.89
N CYS A 12 0.45 25.83 -19.77
CA CYS A 12 1.62 25.13 -19.26
C CYS A 12 1.17 23.71 -18.86
N ALA A 13 1.11 22.81 -19.84
CA ALA A 13 1.13 21.37 -19.60
C ALA A 13 2.55 20.99 -19.19
N GLY A 14 2.96 21.43 -17.99
CA GLY A 14 4.10 20.83 -17.32
C GLY A 14 3.67 19.42 -16.97
N ALA A 15 4.20 18.42 -17.68
CA ALA A 15 4.15 17.05 -17.21
C ALA A 15 4.93 17.02 -15.90
N THR A 16 4.23 17.16 -14.77
CA THR A 16 4.83 16.89 -13.48
C THR A 16 5.18 15.40 -13.52
N LEU A 17 6.47 15.09 -13.38
CA LEU A 17 6.94 13.72 -13.18
C LEU A 17 6.41 13.28 -11.80
N GLY A 18 5.16 12.82 -11.78
CA GLY A 18 4.50 12.32 -10.58
C GLY A 18 5.05 10.96 -10.21
N LEU A 19 5.19 10.71 -8.91
CA LEU A 19 5.46 9.37 -8.39
C LEU A 19 4.34 8.41 -8.80
N ILE A 20 4.72 7.28 -9.42
CA ILE A 20 3.77 6.24 -9.79
C ILE A 20 3.40 5.44 -8.55
N VAL A 21 2.11 5.46 -8.20
CA VAL A 21 1.53 4.63 -7.15
C VAL A 21 0.86 3.42 -7.82
N PRO A 22 1.36 2.19 -7.62
CA PRO A 22 0.83 1.03 -8.32
C PRO A 22 -0.54 0.63 -7.77
N GLN A 23 -1.43 0.22 -8.66
CA GLN A 23 -2.73 -0.33 -8.28
C GLN A 23 -2.54 -1.68 -7.56
N HIS A 24 -3.29 -1.88 -6.49
CA HIS A 24 -3.40 -3.13 -5.75
C HIS A 24 -4.86 -3.44 -5.43
N TYR A 25 -5.13 -4.65 -4.95
CA TYR A 25 -6.47 -5.11 -4.54
C TYR A 25 -6.52 -5.47 -3.05
N CYS A 26 -5.67 -4.81 -2.26
CA CYS A 26 -5.49 -5.05 -0.82
C CYS A 26 -6.07 -3.94 0.06
N ASP A 27 -7.08 -3.19 -0.42
CA ASP A 27 -7.48 -1.92 0.19
C ASP A 27 -7.98 -2.04 1.64
N GLU A 28 -8.44 -3.23 2.06
CA GLU A 28 -8.84 -3.51 3.45
C GLU A 28 -7.65 -3.70 4.41
N HIS A 29 -6.47 -4.02 3.87
CA HIS A 29 -5.31 -4.46 4.65
C HIS A 29 -4.02 -3.72 4.33
N PHE A 30 -4.01 -2.87 3.30
CA PHE A 30 -2.82 -2.16 2.87
C PHE A 30 -3.16 -0.82 2.23
N ARG A 31 -2.36 0.20 2.56
CA ARG A 31 -2.43 1.52 1.93
C ARG A 31 -1.06 2.21 1.91
N TYR A 32 -0.83 3.02 0.90
CA TYR A 32 0.30 3.96 0.88
C TYR A 32 -0.03 5.21 1.69
N ALA A 33 1.00 5.79 2.32
CA ALA A 33 0.91 7.09 2.95
C ALA A 33 2.27 7.81 2.88
N MET A 34 2.26 9.10 3.21
CA MET A 34 3.47 9.87 3.45
C MET A 34 3.64 10.00 4.96
N LYS A 35 4.81 9.64 5.48
CA LYS A 35 5.07 9.65 6.93
C LYS A 35 5.22 11.07 7.47
N ASN A 36 5.98 11.89 6.73
CA ASN A 36 6.43 13.22 7.13
C ASN A 36 6.41 14.15 5.91
N GLU A 37 6.60 15.46 6.12
CA GLU A 37 6.80 16.45 5.05
C GLU A 37 8.04 16.18 4.19
N GLU A 38 8.99 15.38 4.69
CA GLU A 38 10.24 14.96 4.02
C GLU A 38 10.05 13.93 2.89
N GLN A 39 8.82 13.72 2.42
CA GLN A 39 8.49 12.82 1.31
C GLN A 39 8.91 11.35 1.53
N ILE A 40 9.00 10.91 2.78
CA ILE A 40 9.18 9.49 3.09
C ILE A 40 7.85 8.77 2.88
N TYR A 41 7.80 7.91 1.88
CA TYR A 41 6.64 7.07 1.61
C TYR A 41 6.66 5.82 2.47
N ILE A 42 5.49 5.44 2.95
CA ILE A 42 5.29 4.25 3.78
C ILE A 42 4.16 3.40 3.23
N GLY A 43 4.28 2.08 3.44
CA GLY A 43 3.19 1.13 3.27
C GLY A 43 2.67 0.74 4.64
N ILE A 44 1.39 1.03 4.91
CA ILE A 44 0.74 0.72 6.19
C ILE A 44 -0.13 -0.52 5.99
N PHE A 45 -0.01 -1.48 6.90
CA PHE A 45 -0.73 -2.73 6.90
C PHE A 45 -1.66 -2.80 8.12
N SER A 46 -2.87 -3.30 7.91
CA SER A 46 -3.90 -3.37 8.95
C SER A 46 -4.39 -4.81 9.10
N ALA A 47 -4.40 -5.31 10.34
CA ALA A 47 -4.81 -6.68 10.62
C ALA A 47 -6.34 -6.83 10.46
N PRO A 48 -6.85 -8.00 10.04
CA PRO A 48 -8.28 -8.27 10.06
C PRO A 48 -8.84 -8.12 11.48
N ASN A 49 -10.02 -7.52 11.63
CA ASN A 49 -10.69 -7.34 12.93
C ASN A 49 -10.84 -8.66 13.72
N ALA A 50 -11.06 -9.77 13.00
CA ALA A 50 -11.19 -11.11 13.58
C ALA A 50 -9.85 -11.72 14.09
N ALA A 51 -8.70 -11.13 13.77
CA ALA A 51 -7.39 -11.65 14.13
C ALA A 51 -6.95 -11.26 15.55
N LEU A 52 -7.65 -10.32 16.20
CA LEU A 52 -7.28 -9.80 17.51
C LEU A 52 -8.05 -10.50 18.63
N LYS A 53 -7.58 -11.69 19.03
CA LYS A 53 -7.79 -12.11 20.43
C LYS A 53 -6.80 -11.30 21.28
N VAL A 54 -7.28 -10.70 22.37
CA VAL A 54 -6.44 -9.99 23.35
C VAL A 54 -5.23 -10.87 23.66
N ASN A 55 -4.00 -10.35 23.44
CA ASN A 55 -2.70 -11.03 23.58
C ASN A 55 -2.21 -11.91 22.41
N SER A 56 -2.75 -11.77 21.20
CA SER A 56 -2.23 -12.49 20.02
C SER A 56 -0.94 -11.84 19.50
N VAL A 57 0.12 -12.65 19.31
CA VAL A 57 1.30 -12.23 18.53
C VAL A 57 0.94 -12.29 17.05
N LEU A 58 1.17 -11.20 16.33
CA LEU A 58 0.95 -11.12 14.89
C LEU A 58 2.28 -11.19 14.16
N ASN A 59 2.48 -12.24 13.37
CA ASN A 59 3.62 -12.41 12.50
C ASN A 59 3.26 -11.93 11.09
N TRP A 60 3.92 -10.88 10.63
CA TRP A 60 3.64 -10.24 9.36
C TRP A 60 4.67 -10.65 8.31
N ARG A 61 4.21 -10.91 7.08
CA ARG A 61 5.08 -11.12 5.93
C ARG A 61 4.45 -10.45 4.72
N ALA A 62 5.14 -9.47 4.16
CA ALA A 62 4.73 -8.75 2.97
C ALA A 62 5.73 -9.00 1.85
N THR A 63 5.23 -9.23 0.64
CA THR A 63 6.05 -9.37 -0.57
C THR A 63 5.73 -8.24 -1.51
N PHE A 64 6.77 -7.63 -2.06
CA PHE A 64 6.64 -6.53 -3.01
C PHE A 64 7.27 -6.88 -4.35
N GLU A 65 6.63 -6.43 -5.42
CA GLU A 65 7.18 -6.39 -6.77
C GLU A 65 7.64 -4.96 -7.07
N MET A 66 8.78 -4.83 -7.74
CA MET A 66 9.38 -3.53 -8.04
C MET A 66 9.78 -3.52 -9.51
N GLU A 67 9.31 -2.50 -10.24
CA GLU A 67 9.77 -2.21 -11.59
C GLU A 67 10.87 -1.16 -11.52
N GLY A 68 12.05 -1.44 -12.10
CA GLY A 68 13.15 -0.47 -12.19
C GLY A 68 14.40 -0.79 -11.37
N LYS A 69 15.11 0.26 -10.91
CA LYS A 69 16.46 0.16 -10.28
C LYS A 69 16.46 -0.71 -9.01
N ARG A 70 17.58 -1.42 -8.82
CA ARG A 70 17.81 -2.35 -7.69
C ARG A 70 18.15 -1.67 -6.35
N ASP A 71 18.26 -0.34 -6.32
CA ASP A 71 18.70 0.41 -5.14
C ASP A 71 17.54 0.85 -4.22
N LEU A 72 16.30 0.50 -4.57
CA LEU A 72 15.13 0.70 -3.72
C LEU A 72 15.20 -0.23 -2.52
N PHE A 73 14.99 0.32 -1.33
CA PHE A 73 15.02 -0.44 -0.09
C PHE A 73 13.68 -0.38 0.63
N VAL A 74 13.19 -1.55 1.06
CA VAL A 74 12.05 -1.66 1.97
C VAL A 74 12.61 -1.81 3.38
N GLY A 75 12.30 -0.84 4.23
CA GLY A 75 12.73 -0.81 5.62
C GLY A 75 12.12 -1.94 6.47
N PRO A 76 12.62 -2.13 7.70
CA PRO A 76 12.01 -3.05 8.64
C PRO A 76 10.58 -2.62 8.96
N MET A 77 9.77 -3.59 9.34
CA MET A 77 8.39 -3.34 9.73
C MET A 77 8.33 -2.80 11.17
N ASN A 78 7.58 -1.71 11.35
CA ASN A 78 7.43 -0.99 12.61
C ASN A 78 5.96 -0.86 13.00
N THR A 79 5.66 -0.68 14.29
CA THR A 79 4.28 -0.43 14.76
C THR A 79 3.78 0.94 14.30
N TYR A 80 2.58 1.00 13.73
CA TYR A 80 1.95 2.25 13.30
C TYR A 80 0.89 2.73 14.32
N PRO A 81 0.81 4.05 14.59
CA PRO A 81 1.76 5.10 14.18
C PRO A 81 3.05 5.06 15.02
N ASN A 82 2.98 4.53 16.24
CA ASN A 82 4.09 4.25 17.13
C ASN A 82 3.66 3.17 18.13
N LYS A 83 4.61 2.63 18.91
CA LYS A 83 4.34 1.50 19.83
C LYS A 83 3.26 1.81 20.87
N THR A 84 3.29 3.00 21.47
CA THR A 84 2.38 3.40 22.56
C THR A 84 0.96 3.60 22.04
N GLU A 85 0.82 4.29 20.91
CA GLU A 85 -0.46 4.56 20.30
C GLU A 85 -1.06 3.31 19.65
N ALA A 86 -0.24 2.46 19.02
CA ALA A 86 -0.68 1.16 18.52
C ALA A 86 -1.28 0.30 19.64
N ALA A 87 -0.63 0.23 20.80
CA ALA A 87 -1.15 -0.49 21.97
C ALA A 87 -2.49 0.10 22.44
N THR A 88 -2.59 1.43 22.50
CA THR A 88 -3.83 2.13 22.86
C THR A 88 -4.95 1.84 21.86
N ASN A 89 -4.63 1.83 20.57
CA ASN A 89 -5.57 1.58 19.47
C ASN A 89 -6.15 0.17 19.54
N ILE A 90 -5.29 -0.82 19.80
CA ILE A 90 -5.71 -2.22 19.98
C ILE A 90 -6.66 -2.35 21.19
N VAL A 91 -6.35 -1.70 22.32
CA VAL A 91 -7.24 -1.71 23.50
C VAL A 91 -8.60 -1.06 23.20
N ARG A 92 -8.65 -0.08 22.30
CA ARG A 92 -9.88 0.56 21.82
C ARG A 92 -10.64 -0.26 20.78
N GLY A 93 -10.16 -1.46 20.43
CA GLY A 93 -10.79 -2.33 19.44
C GLY A 93 -10.49 -1.95 18.00
N MET A 94 -9.51 -1.08 17.75
CA MET A 94 -9.03 -0.79 16.40
C MET A 94 -8.05 -1.87 15.93
N PRO A 95 -7.92 -2.08 14.61
CA PRO A 95 -6.94 -3.00 14.04
C PRO A 95 -5.52 -2.72 14.55
N ALA A 96 -4.74 -3.79 14.72
CA ALA A 96 -3.30 -3.65 14.87
C ALA A 96 -2.71 -3.24 13.51
N GLU A 97 -1.93 -2.17 13.52
CA GLU A 97 -1.30 -1.64 12.31
C GLU A 97 0.22 -1.62 12.42
N VAL A 98 0.86 -1.88 11.29
CA VAL A 98 2.32 -1.82 11.12
C VAL A 98 2.64 -1.09 9.82
N PHE A 99 3.85 -0.58 9.69
CA PHE A 99 4.30 0.08 8.47
C PHE A 99 5.73 -0.29 8.10
N VAL A 100 6.04 -0.18 6.81
CA VAL A 100 7.41 -0.20 6.28
C VAL A 100 7.70 1.14 5.60
N GLU A 101 8.95 1.56 5.63
CA GLU A 101 9.41 2.73 4.88
C GLU A 101 9.95 2.30 3.53
N PHE A 102 9.64 3.08 2.50
CA PHE A 102 10.22 2.93 1.18
C PHE A 102 11.31 3.98 0.99
N LEU A 103 12.56 3.54 0.93
CA LEU A 103 13.73 4.41 0.80
C LEU A 103 14.25 4.38 -0.64
N ASN A 104 14.87 5.50 -1.04
CA ASN A 104 15.42 5.71 -2.39
C ASN A 104 14.38 5.56 -3.51
N ILE A 105 13.14 5.97 -3.24
CA ILE A 105 12.07 6.03 -4.25
C ILE A 105 12.42 7.10 -5.29
N THR A 106 12.35 6.74 -6.57
CA THR A 106 12.59 7.66 -7.68
C THR A 106 11.32 7.88 -8.51
N THR A 107 10.79 6.82 -9.11
CA THR A 107 9.72 6.91 -10.12
C THR A 107 8.45 6.15 -9.75
N ALA A 108 8.56 5.06 -8.99
CA ALA A 108 7.42 4.21 -8.63
C ALA A 108 7.57 3.65 -7.21
N LEU A 109 6.44 3.48 -6.53
CA LEU A 109 6.39 2.74 -5.27
C LEU A 109 6.41 1.22 -5.52
N PRO A 110 6.92 0.42 -4.57
CA PRO A 110 6.85 -1.03 -4.64
C PRO A 110 5.39 -1.50 -4.61
N LYS A 111 5.00 -2.36 -5.54
CA LYS A 111 3.67 -2.93 -5.59
C LYS A 111 3.57 -4.09 -4.61
N LEU A 112 2.68 -3.99 -3.62
CA LEU A 112 2.38 -5.12 -2.74
C LEU A 112 1.79 -6.28 -3.58
N THR A 113 2.40 -7.46 -3.52
CA THR A 113 1.91 -8.66 -4.22
C THR A 113 1.23 -9.66 -3.29
N SER A 114 1.70 -9.77 -2.06
CA SER A 114 1.06 -10.61 -1.06
C SER A 114 1.28 -10.11 0.36
N LEU A 115 0.28 -10.36 1.20
CA LEU A 115 0.33 -10.11 2.63
C LEU A 115 -0.12 -11.35 3.39
N TYR A 116 0.70 -11.76 4.33
CA TYR A 116 0.44 -12.87 5.25
C TYR A 116 0.48 -12.37 6.68
N ILE A 117 -0.46 -12.86 7.47
CA ILE A 117 -0.53 -12.64 8.92
C ILE A 117 -0.68 -14.01 9.57
N ASN A 118 0.25 -14.40 10.44
CA ASN A 118 0.30 -15.72 11.07
C ASN A 118 0.18 -16.86 10.04
N ASP A 119 0.99 -16.78 8.98
CA ASP A 119 1.03 -17.72 7.85
C ASP A 119 -0.27 -17.88 7.04
N ARG A 120 -1.32 -17.08 7.34
CA ARG A 120 -2.51 -16.98 6.52
C ARG A 120 -2.38 -15.83 5.54
N GLN A 121 -2.57 -16.10 4.25
CA GLN A 121 -2.66 -15.05 3.24
C GLN A 121 -3.95 -14.25 3.47
N VAL A 122 -3.81 -12.96 3.72
CA VAL A 122 -4.92 -12.02 3.87
C VAL A 122 -5.10 -11.13 2.65
N CYS A 123 -4.08 -11.02 1.80
CA CYS A 123 -4.21 -10.40 0.50
C CYS A 123 -3.30 -11.04 -0.57
N SER A 124 -3.79 -11.04 -1.81
CA SER A 124 -3.02 -11.22 -3.04
C SER A 124 -3.35 -10.10 -4.01
N SER A 125 -2.34 -9.53 -4.68
CA SER A 125 -2.57 -8.58 -5.77
C SER A 125 -2.75 -9.24 -7.13
N GLU A 126 -2.64 -10.57 -7.21
CA GLU A 126 -3.02 -11.30 -8.41
C GLU A 126 -4.51 -11.07 -8.66
N LYS A 127 -4.88 -10.72 -9.90
CA LYS A 127 -6.28 -10.70 -10.29
C LYS A 127 -6.87 -12.05 -9.92
N CYS A 128 -7.92 -12.05 -9.10
CA CYS A 128 -8.65 -13.26 -8.76
C CYS A 128 -9.32 -13.78 -10.04
N GLU A 129 -8.60 -14.56 -10.85
CA GLU A 129 -9.20 -15.33 -11.93
C GLU A 129 -9.93 -16.50 -11.27
N LEU A 130 -11.25 -16.35 -11.12
CA LEU A 130 -12.13 -17.47 -10.79
C LEU A 130 -12.02 -18.51 -11.91
N LYS A 131 -11.08 -19.44 -11.80
CA LYS A 131 -11.12 -20.70 -12.55
C LYS A 131 -12.21 -21.58 -11.94
N MET A 132 -13.46 -21.36 -12.37
CA MET A 132 -14.53 -22.32 -12.10
C MET A 132 -14.24 -23.61 -12.85
N HIS A 133 -13.72 -24.61 -12.15
CA HIS A 133 -13.71 -25.99 -12.64
C HIS A 133 -15.13 -26.56 -12.47
N ILE A 134 -15.94 -26.46 -13.53
CA ILE A 134 -17.20 -27.20 -13.61
C ILE A 134 -16.85 -28.60 -14.11
N SER A 135 -16.77 -29.56 -13.19
CA SER A 135 -16.74 -30.98 -13.55
C SER A 135 -18.16 -31.45 -13.82
N LEU A 136 -18.57 -31.48 -15.09
CA LEU A 136 -19.77 -32.20 -15.50
C LEU A 136 -19.41 -33.69 -15.55
N LEU A 137 -19.92 -34.46 -14.59
CA LEU A 137 -19.99 -35.91 -14.70
C LEU A 137 -21.19 -36.24 -15.61
N PHE A 138 -20.91 -36.79 -16.78
CA PHE A 138 -21.92 -37.43 -17.65
C PHE A 138 -22.02 -38.92 -17.31
#